data_AF-A0A7T7RFX2-F1
#
_entry.id   AF-A0A7T7RFX2-F1
#
_cell.length_a   1.000
_cell.length_b   1.000
_cell.length_c   1.000
_cell.angle_alpha   90.00
_cell.angle_beta   90.00
_cell.angle_gamma   90.00
#
_symmetry.space_group_name_H-M   'P 1'
#
loop_
_entity.id
_entity.type
_entity.pdbx_description
1 polymer ?
#
loop_
_entity_poly.entity_id
_entity_poly.type
_entity_poly.pdbx_seq_one_letter_code
_entity_poly.pdbx_strand_id
1 'polypeptide(L)' 'MALRFAVQADTEQECAAGLELLHTLGLVTRMEPRLLTDNRWMARAVPCTTKAPAEDGRGPSVR' A
#
# COMPACT_ATOMS: atom_id res chain seq x y z
N MET A 1 -13.67 4.21 6.85
CA MET A 1 -12.65 3.44 6.12
C MET A 1 -11.44 4.32 5.87
N ALA A 2 -10.26 3.96 6.38
CA ALA A 2 -9.02 4.62 5.99
C ALA A 2 -8.62 4.04 4.63
N LEU A 3 -8.57 4.86 3.59
CA LEU A 3 -8.15 4.44 2.27
C LEU A 3 -6.68 3.98 2.34
N ARG A 4 -6.39 2.82 1.75
CA ARG A 4 -5.04 2.24 1.71
C ARG A 4 -4.74 1.89 0.26
N PHE A 5 -3.59 2.32 -0.21
CA PHE A 5 -3.16 2.09 -1.57
C PHE A 5 -1.97 1.14 -1.53
N ALA A 6 -2.04 0.07 -2.30
CA ALA A 6 -0.97 -0.90 -2.45
C ALA A 6 -0.55 -0.92 -3.91
N VAL A 7 0.76 -0.83 -4.15
CA VAL A 7 1.36 -1.02 -5.46
C VAL A 7 1.95 -2.42 -5.47
N GLN A 8 1.67 -3.18 -6.51
CA GLN A 8 2.27 -4.48 -6.76
C GLN A 8 2.89 -4.48 -8.15
N ALA A 9 4.08 -5.05 -8.28
CA ALA A 9 4.77 -5.18 -9.55
C ALA A 9 5.66 -6.43 -9.57
N ASP A 10 6.09 -6.84 -10.76
CA ASP A 10 7.01 -7.97 -10.93
C ASP A 10 8.46 -7.58 -10.59
N THR A 11 8.81 -6.29 -10.69
CA THR A 11 10.16 -5.78 -10.36
C THR A 11 10.17 -4.74 -9.25
N GLU A 12 11.32 -4.60 -8.57
CA GLU A 12 11.53 -3.58 -7.54
C GLU A 12 11.34 -2.17 -8.10
N GLN A 13 11.87 -1.91 -9.30
CA GLN A 13 11.85 -0.60 -9.95
C GLN A 13 10.43 -0.16 -10.30
N GLU A 14 9.61 -1.05 -10.84
CA GLU A 14 8.20 -0.75 -11.12
C GLU A 14 7.41 -0.48 -9.84
N CYS A 15 7.72 -1.22 -8.76
CA CYS A 15 7.11 -1.01 -7.46
C CYS A 15 7.50 0.34 -6.85
N ALA A 16 8.78 0.71 -6.93
CA ALA A 16 9.30 2.00 -6.49
C ALA A 16 8.71 3.16 -7.31
N ALA A 17 8.63 3.02 -8.64
CA ALA A 17 8.01 4.02 -9.51
C ALA A 17 6.52 4.23 -9.18
N GLY A 18 5.78 3.15 -8.93
CA GLY A 18 4.39 3.25 -8.47
C GLY A 18 4.25 3.89 -7.08
N LEU A 19 5.20 3.64 -6.18
CA LEU A 19 5.24 4.27 -4.86
C LEU A 19 5.49 5.78 -4.96
N GLU A 20 6.40 6.21 -5.84
CA GLU A 20 6.65 7.62 -6.12
C GLU A 20 5.41 8.31 -6.70
N LEU A 21 4.65 7.64 -7.57
CA LEU A 21 3.35 8.17 -8.02
C LEU A 21 2.39 8.40 -6.86
N LEU A 22 2.33 7.49 -5.87
CA LEU A 22 1.53 7.70 -4.67
C LEU A 22 2.04 8.87 -3.83
N HIS A 23 3.35 9.10 -3.77
CA HIS A 23 3.92 10.30 -3.13
C HIS A 23 3.47 11.59 -3.82
N THR A 24 3.45 11.63 -5.17
CA THR A 24 2.97 12.82 -5.90
C THR A 24 1.50 13.14 -5.62
N LEU A 25 0.71 12.13 -5.25
CA LEU A 25 -0.70 12.27 -4.86
C LEU A 25 -0.88 12.69 -3.39
N GLY A 26 0.21 12.92 -2.65
CA GLY A 26 0.19 13.33 -1.25
C GLY A 26 -0.06 12.19 -0.26
N LEU A 27 0.17 10.94 -0.69
CA LEU A 27 0.18 9.79 0.22
C LEU A 27 1.55 9.62 0.86
N VAL A 28 1.56 9.01 2.03
CA VAL A 28 2.77 8.72 2.80
C VAL A 28 3.05 7.23 2.73
N THR A 29 4.29 6.87 2.40
CA THR A 29 4.74 5.49 2.45
C THR A 29 4.57 4.91 3.85
N ARG A 30 3.86 3.78 3.91
CA ARG A 30 3.72 2.98 5.13
C ARG A 30 4.52 1.69 5.06
N MET A 31 4.82 1.23 3.85
CA MET A 31 5.65 0.05 3.58
C MET A 31 6.44 0.31 2.31
N GLU A 32 7.77 0.29 2.44
CA GLU A 32 8.70 0.35 1.32
C GLU A 32 8.55 -0.88 0.41
N PRO A 33 9.02 -0.80 -0.85
CA PRO A 33 8.98 -1.92 -1.77
C PRO A 33 9.67 -3.13 -1.14
N ARG A 34 8.93 -4.23 -1.02
CA ARG A 34 9.47 -5.50 -0.53
C ARG A 34 9.05 -6.66 -1.42
N LEU A 35 9.94 -7.61 -1.60
CA LEU A 35 9.63 -8.87 -2.28
C LEU A 35 8.75 -9.74 -1.38
N LEU A 36 7.61 -10.17 -1.91
CA LEU A 36 6.72 -11.13 -1.27
C LEU A 36 7.07 -12.56 -1.68
N THR A 37 6.53 -13.52 -0.93
CA THR A 37 6.71 -14.97 -1.17
C THR A 37 6.21 -15.40 -2.55
N ASP A 38 5.26 -14.67 -3.14
CA ASP A 38 4.74 -14.90 -4.49
C ASP A 38 5.64 -14.33 -5.60
N ASN A 39 6.90 -14.01 -5.32
CA ASN A 39 7.86 -13.41 -6.26
C ASN A 39 7.41 -12.07 -6.85
N ARG A 40 6.56 -11.33 -6.12
CA ARG A 40 6.05 -10.01 -6.50
C ARG A 40 6.50 -8.96 -5.51
N TRP A 41 6.84 -7.80 -6.01
CA TRP A 41 7.14 -6.63 -5.20
C TRP A 41 5.87 -5.94 -4.76
N MET A 42 5.82 -5.49 -3.51
CA MET A 42 4.71 -4.72 -2.98
C MET A 42 5.19 -3.55 -2.14
N ALA A 43 4.58 -2.39 -2.36
CA ALA A 43 4.71 -1.20 -1.53
C ALA A 43 3.32 -0.73 -1.09
N ARG A 44 3.23 0.03 0.01
CA ARG A 44 1.95 0.56 0.50
C ARG A 44 2.09 2.02 0.91
N ALA A 45 1.09 2.82 0.55
CA ALA A 45 0.95 4.19 0.99
C ALA A 45 -0.45 4.45 1.58
N VAL A 46 -0.52 5.42 2.47
CA VAL A 46 -1.75 5.87 3.12
C VAL A 46 -1.89 7.38 2.96
N PRO A 47 -3.10 7.92 2.76
CA PRO A 47 -3.28 9.36 2.68
C PRO A 47 -2.87 10.04 3.99
N CYS A 48 -2.18 11.17 3.89
CA CYS A 48 -1.74 12.04 4.99
C CYS A 48 -2.91 12.75 5.71
N THR A 49 -4.14 12.25 5.60
CA THR A 49 -5.29 12.91 6.21
C THR A 49 -5.43 12.49 7.66
N THR A 50 -5.13 13.41 8.57
CA THR A 50 -5.57 13.39 9.97
C THR A 50 -7.10 13.37 10.03
N LYS A 51 -7.74 12.20 9.84
CA LYS A 51 -9.13 11.99 10.25
C LYS A 51 -9.45 10.50 10.46
N ALA A 52 -9.46 10.16 11.76
CA ALA A 52 -10.17 9.10 12.47
C ALA A 52 -9.95 7.62 12.09
N PRO A 53 -9.81 6.73 13.10
CA PRO A 53 -9.57 5.31 12.90
C PRO A 53 -10.81 4.68 12.28
N ALA A 54 -10.65 4.06 11.11
CA ALA A 54 -11.69 3.20 10.58
C ALA A 54 -11.42 1.78 11.05
N GLU A 55 -12.45 1.25 11.70
CA GLU A 55 -12.58 -0.09 12.25
C GLU A 55 -11.82 -1.18 11.51
N ASP A 56 -11.26 -2.06 12.34
CA ASP A 56 -10.58 -3.30 12.02
C ASP A 56 -11.50 -4.22 11.22
N GLY A 57 -11.57 -3.96 9.91
CA GLY A 57 -12.18 -4.85 8.93
C GLY A 57 -11.33 -6.09 8.74
N ARG A 58 -11.35 -6.97 9.76
CA ARG A 58 -11.10 -8.41 9.56
C ARG A 58 -12.15 -8.86 8.55
N GLY A 59 -11.74 -8.99 7.28
CA GLY A 59 -12.59 -9.56 6.24
C GLY A 59 -13.15 -10.90 6.71
N PRO A 60 -14.41 -11.26 6.36
CA PRO A 60 -14.98 -12.51 6.80
C PRO A 60 -14.09 -13.64 6.29
N SER A 61 -13.47 -14.36 7.24
CA SER A 61 -12.88 -15.66 6.93
C SER A 61 -14.04 -16.57 6.59
N VAL A 62 -14.27 -16.78 5.30
CA VAL A 62 -15.21 -17.80 4.84
C VAL A 62 -14.66 -19.14 5.30
N ARG A 63 -15.37 -19.77 6.24
CA ARG A 63 -15.23 -21.17 6.61
C ARG A 63 -16.60 -21.71 6.98
#